data_AF-A0A954F3V8-F1
#
_entry.id   AF-A0A954F3V8-F1
#
_cell.length_a   1.000
_cell.length_b   1.000
_cell.length_c   1.000
_cell.angle_alpha   90.00
_cell.angle_beta   90.00
_cell.angle_gamma   90.00
#
_symmetry.space_group_name_H-M   'P 1'
#
loop_
_entity.id
_entity.type
_entity.pdbx_description
1 polymer ?
#
loop_
_entity_poly.entity_id
_entity_poly.type
_entity_poly.pdbx_seq_one_letter_code
_entity_poly.pdbx_strand_id
1 'polypeptide(L)'
;MAIQHELSWSASRAGTFESCKRRYYFDYYLSWLGWGYSAEPARKEAYLLKKMTRMPMLAGDLVHQAIEAWLKGKRDGRPMDRAAMEELAVEGLREGYRSSKSGAWKSRPSKLVRLAEHHFDEPCMVEEDGSAGAYGKRYVERMRQSIETFLLSPALAPARDADPASYLACEEMSTFDFEGTKVFAIPDFAFRDPSGIIHVWDWKTGRPSERDA
;
A
#
# COMPACT_ATOMS: atom_id res chain seq x y z
N MET A 1 10.32 -5.59 -28.04
CA MET A 1 9.28 -4.54 -27.93
C MET A 1 9.84 -3.39 -27.11
N ALA A 2 9.76 -2.15 -27.59
CA ALA A 2 10.11 -0.99 -26.79
C ALA A 2 9.02 -0.76 -25.72
N ILE A 3 9.43 -0.51 -24.48
CA ILE A 3 8.49 -0.14 -23.41
C ILE A 3 7.99 1.28 -23.71
N GLN A 4 6.70 1.44 -23.97
CA GLN A 4 6.08 2.74 -24.23
C GLN A 4 5.42 3.30 -22.97
N HIS A 5 5.51 4.62 -22.80
CA HIS A 5 4.79 5.32 -21.74
C HIS A 5 3.37 5.62 -22.23
N GLU A 6 2.46 4.68 -22.00
CA GLU A 6 1.05 4.84 -22.38
C GLU A 6 0.32 5.81 -21.44
N LEU A 7 -0.57 6.63 -22.02
CA LEU A 7 -1.50 7.42 -21.22
C LEU A 7 -2.48 6.45 -20.53
N SER A 8 -2.66 6.63 -19.25
CA SER A 8 -3.63 5.87 -18.47
C SER A 8 -4.18 6.72 -17.34
N TRP A 9 -5.36 6.34 -16.86
CA TRP A 9 -6.05 7.01 -15.78
C TRP A 9 -6.15 6.10 -14.56
N SER A 10 -6.02 6.67 -13.37
CA SER A 10 -6.40 6.04 -12.09
C SER A 10 -6.79 7.14 -11.11
N ALA A 11 -7.59 6.82 -10.09
CA ALA A 11 -8.02 7.80 -9.09
C ALA A 11 -6.82 8.50 -8.42
N SER A 12 -5.78 7.73 -8.05
CA SER A 12 -4.54 8.27 -7.48
C SER A 12 -3.77 9.17 -8.46
N ARG A 13 -3.70 8.78 -9.73
CA ARG A 13 -3.01 9.56 -10.78
C ARG A 13 -3.74 10.87 -11.08
N ALA A 14 -5.07 10.85 -11.12
CA ALA A 14 -5.92 12.03 -11.28
C ALA A 14 -5.77 12.98 -10.08
N GLY A 15 -5.91 12.47 -8.86
CA GLY A 15 -5.75 13.29 -7.64
C GLY A 15 -4.35 13.91 -7.52
N THR A 16 -3.31 13.22 -7.99
CA THR A 16 -1.95 13.79 -8.06
C THR A 16 -1.85 14.94 -9.06
N PHE A 17 -2.50 14.80 -10.23
CA PHE A 17 -2.52 15.86 -11.25
C PHE A 17 -3.26 17.11 -10.76
N GLU A 18 -4.43 16.91 -10.16
CA GLU A 18 -5.28 17.99 -9.64
C GLU A 18 -4.60 18.73 -8.49
N SER A 19 -3.96 18.00 -7.57
CA SER A 19 -3.27 18.60 -6.42
C SER A 19 -1.97 19.31 -6.79
N CYS A 20 -1.13 18.71 -7.64
CA CYS A 20 0.15 19.29 -8.03
C CYS A 20 0.70 18.72 -9.35
N LYS A 21 0.55 19.48 -10.43
CA LYS A 21 1.08 19.14 -11.77
C LYS A 21 2.59 18.91 -11.79
N ARG A 22 3.36 19.62 -10.96
CA ARG A 22 4.80 19.41 -10.83
C ARG A 22 5.11 18.04 -10.22
N ARG A 23 4.43 17.65 -9.14
CA ARG A 23 4.54 16.31 -8.54
C ARG A 23 4.16 15.24 -9.57
N TYR A 24 3.04 15.44 -10.28
CA TYR A 24 2.62 14.54 -11.34
C TYR A 24 3.70 14.32 -12.41
N TYR A 25 4.37 15.38 -12.85
CA TYR A 25 5.49 15.26 -13.78
C TYR A 25 6.64 14.43 -13.21
N PHE A 26 7.06 14.67 -11.96
CA PHE A 26 8.11 13.88 -11.31
C PHE A 26 7.72 12.41 -11.16
N ASP A 27 6.50 12.15 -10.69
CA ASP A 27 6.00 10.81 -10.39
C ASP A 27 5.76 9.99 -11.66
N TYR A 28 5.26 10.57 -12.75
CA TYR A 28 4.88 9.79 -13.94
C TYR A 28 5.85 9.94 -15.11
N TYR A 29 6.50 11.09 -15.29
CA TYR A 29 7.30 11.36 -16.50
C TYR A 29 8.81 11.37 -16.24
N LEU A 30 9.29 12.11 -15.24
CA LEU A 30 10.74 12.19 -14.99
C LEU A 30 11.29 10.89 -14.42
N SER A 31 10.58 10.28 -13.47
CA SER A 31 10.99 9.00 -12.87
C SER A 31 10.89 7.81 -13.83
N TRP A 32 10.19 7.94 -14.96
CA TRP A 32 10.07 6.88 -15.96
C TRP A 32 11.45 6.53 -16.53
N LEU A 33 11.73 5.22 -16.62
CA LEU A 33 13.04 4.63 -16.95
C LEU A 33 14.17 4.98 -15.95
N GLY A 34 13.89 5.62 -14.82
CA GLY A 34 14.91 5.98 -13.82
C GLY A 34 15.56 4.78 -13.10
N TRP A 35 15.05 3.56 -13.30
CA TRP A 35 15.70 2.32 -12.84
C TRP A 35 16.84 1.84 -13.77
N GLY A 36 16.96 2.42 -14.97
CA GLY A 36 17.96 2.01 -15.96
C GLY A 36 19.39 2.34 -15.50
N TYR A 37 20.33 1.43 -15.77
CA TYR A 37 21.74 1.65 -15.46
C TYR A 37 22.30 2.92 -16.13
N SER A 38 21.90 3.19 -17.37
CA SER A 38 22.28 4.37 -18.16
C SER A 38 21.32 5.54 -18.04
N ALA A 39 20.34 5.51 -17.13
CA ALA A 39 19.40 6.61 -16.97
C ALA A 39 20.12 7.89 -16.51
N GLU A 40 19.65 9.04 -17.00
CA GLU A 40 20.16 10.35 -16.60
C GLU A 40 20.07 10.55 -15.07
N PRO A 41 21.02 11.26 -14.45
CA PRO A 41 21.06 11.44 -12.99
C PRO A 41 19.73 11.93 -12.39
N ALA A 42 19.10 12.94 -13.00
CA ALA A 42 17.83 13.50 -12.53
C ALA A 42 16.67 12.48 -12.58
N ARG A 43 16.66 11.57 -13.57
CA ARG A 43 15.65 10.50 -13.68
C ARG A 43 15.84 9.45 -12.61
N LYS A 44 17.09 9.06 -12.35
CA LYS A 44 17.45 8.14 -11.26
C LYS A 44 17.02 8.71 -9.92
N GLU A 45 17.33 9.97 -9.67
CA GLU A 45 16.93 10.66 -8.44
C GLU A 45 15.42 10.71 -8.28
N ALA A 46 14.68 11.18 -9.31
CA ALA A 46 13.22 11.21 -9.28
C ALA A 46 12.61 9.82 -9.03
N TYR A 47 13.16 8.77 -9.65
CA TYR A 47 12.74 7.40 -9.41
C TYR A 47 12.99 6.95 -7.96
N LEU A 48 14.18 7.20 -7.42
CA LEU A 48 14.51 6.80 -6.06
C LEU A 48 13.66 7.55 -5.02
N LEU A 49 13.37 8.82 -5.25
CA LEU A 49 12.50 9.63 -4.39
C LEU A 49 11.05 9.14 -4.46
N LYS A 50 10.54 8.85 -5.66
CA LYS A 50 9.20 8.26 -5.86
C LYS A 50 9.02 6.92 -5.13
N LYS A 51 10.10 6.13 -4.98
CA LYS A 51 10.06 4.83 -4.30
C LYS A 51 10.14 4.92 -2.78
N MET A 52 10.26 6.12 -2.21
CA MET A 52 10.15 6.29 -0.76
C MET A 52 8.71 6.09 -0.30
N THR A 53 8.58 5.60 0.92
CA THR A 53 7.33 5.58 1.66
C THR A 53 7.54 6.27 3.01
N ARG A 54 6.48 6.39 3.80
CA ARG A 54 6.55 6.86 5.20
C ARG A 54 6.03 5.78 6.12
N MET A 55 6.43 5.81 7.38
CA MET A 55 6.03 4.80 8.38
C MET A 55 4.49 4.62 8.47
N PRO A 56 3.65 5.68 8.44
CA PRO A 56 2.21 5.50 8.44
C PRO A 56 1.66 4.77 7.22
N MET A 57 2.28 4.98 6.05
CA MET A 57 1.87 4.36 4.78
C MET A 57 2.29 2.89 4.77
N LEU A 58 3.55 2.60 5.13
CA LEU A 58 4.04 1.23 5.27
C LEU A 58 3.15 0.41 6.23
N ALA A 59 2.82 0.97 7.40
CA ALA A 59 1.95 0.30 8.35
C ALA A 59 0.55 0.03 7.80
N GLY A 60 0.01 0.92 6.97
CA GLY A 60 -1.26 0.70 6.27
C GLY A 60 -1.15 -0.43 5.25
N ASP A 61 -0.14 -0.37 4.39
CA ASP A 61 0.11 -1.40 3.36
C ASP A 61 0.29 -2.80 3.99
N LEU A 62 0.93 -2.90 5.15
CA LEU A 62 1.11 -4.15 5.87
C LEU A 62 -0.20 -4.71 6.46
N VAL A 63 -1.14 -3.85 6.87
CA VAL A 63 -2.48 -4.28 7.28
C VAL A 63 -3.26 -4.79 6.07
N HIS A 64 -3.18 -4.10 4.93
CA HIS A 64 -3.81 -4.55 3.68
C HIS A 64 -3.28 -5.92 3.27
N GLN A 65 -1.95 -6.12 3.28
CA GLN A 65 -1.34 -7.43 3.01
C GLN A 65 -1.81 -8.52 3.98
N ALA A 66 -1.97 -8.21 5.26
CA ALA A 66 -2.49 -9.17 6.24
C ALA A 66 -3.96 -9.55 5.95
N ILE A 67 -4.81 -8.58 5.62
CA ILE A 67 -6.22 -8.80 5.25
C ILE A 67 -6.31 -9.58 3.93
N GLU A 68 -5.53 -9.21 2.93
CA GLU A 68 -5.42 -9.89 1.64
C GLU A 68 -5.04 -11.36 1.83
N ALA A 69 -3.99 -11.62 2.61
CA ALA A 69 -3.54 -12.97 2.91
C ALA A 69 -4.60 -13.77 3.69
N TRP A 70 -5.36 -13.12 4.58
CA TRP A 70 -6.49 -13.74 5.27
C TRP A 70 -7.61 -14.13 4.29
N LEU A 71 -8.01 -13.23 3.39
CA LEU A 71 -9.05 -13.47 2.39
C LEU A 71 -8.65 -14.56 1.40
N LYS A 72 -7.39 -14.54 0.94
CA LYS A 72 -6.83 -15.60 0.08
C LYS A 72 -6.74 -16.93 0.82
N GLY A 73 -6.31 -16.92 2.09
CA GLY A 73 -6.32 -18.09 2.96
C GLY A 73 -7.73 -18.66 3.15
N LYS A 74 -8.75 -17.81 3.35
CA LYS A 74 -10.16 -18.23 3.42
C LYS A 74 -10.58 -18.94 2.15
N ARG A 75 -10.26 -18.39 0.98
CA ARG A 75 -10.52 -19.01 -0.33
C ARG A 75 -9.89 -20.40 -0.47
N ASP A 76 -8.70 -20.57 0.10
CA ASP A 76 -7.96 -21.84 0.07
C ASP A 76 -8.32 -22.78 1.25
N GLY A 77 -9.35 -22.45 2.04
CA GLY A 77 -9.82 -23.21 3.20
C GLY A 77 -8.90 -23.17 4.42
N ARG A 78 -7.94 -22.25 4.44
CA ARG A 78 -6.90 -22.08 5.48
C ARG A 78 -6.70 -20.60 5.84
N PRO A 79 -7.73 -19.90 6.38
CA PRO A 79 -7.58 -18.52 6.81
C PRO A 79 -6.56 -18.44 7.97
N MET A 80 -5.79 -17.36 7.99
CA MET A 80 -4.90 -17.07 9.12
C MET A 80 -5.71 -16.75 10.37
N ASP A 81 -5.19 -17.08 11.54
CA ASP A 81 -5.73 -16.55 12.80
C ASP A 81 -5.22 -15.11 13.04
N ARG A 82 -5.77 -14.47 14.09
CA ARG A 82 -5.39 -13.10 14.47
C ARG A 82 -3.88 -12.98 14.75
N ALA A 83 -3.29 -13.95 15.44
CA ALA A 83 -1.90 -13.89 15.85
C ALA A 83 -0.97 -13.94 14.62
N ALA A 84 -1.26 -14.82 13.66
CA ALA A 84 -0.52 -14.91 12.40
C ALA A 84 -0.65 -13.64 11.55
N MET A 85 -1.84 -13.02 11.48
CA MET A 85 -2.02 -11.72 10.81
C MET A 85 -1.19 -10.61 11.46
N GLU A 86 -1.22 -10.52 12.80
CA GLU A 86 -0.45 -9.53 13.55
C GLU A 86 1.06 -9.75 13.40
N GLU A 87 1.51 -11.01 13.45
CA GLU A 87 2.93 -11.36 13.27
C GLU A 87 3.43 -11.00 11.87
N LEU A 88 2.66 -11.33 10.82
CA LEU A 88 2.97 -10.95 9.45
C LEU A 88 3.16 -9.44 9.30
N ALA A 89 2.21 -8.64 9.80
CA ALA A 89 2.27 -7.18 9.70
C ALA A 89 3.42 -6.58 10.54
N VAL A 90 3.62 -7.06 11.78
CA VAL A 90 4.66 -6.55 12.67
C VAL A 90 6.05 -6.91 12.18
N GLU A 91 6.26 -8.13 11.67
CA GLU A 91 7.57 -8.50 11.12
C GLU A 91 7.87 -7.74 9.82
N GLY A 92 6.87 -7.56 8.94
CA GLY A 92 7.03 -6.70 7.77
C GLY A 92 7.40 -5.26 8.12
N LEU A 93 6.87 -4.71 9.21
CA LEU A 93 7.25 -3.37 9.69
C LEU A 93 8.72 -3.34 10.15
N ARG A 94 9.14 -4.35 10.92
CA ARG A 94 10.53 -4.49 11.40
C ARG A 94 11.51 -4.67 10.25
N GLU A 95 11.18 -5.51 9.29
CA GLU A 95 11.95 -5.70 8.06
C GLU A 95 12.06 -4.40 7.27
N GLY A 96 10.95 -3.69 7.11
CA GLY A 96 10.91 -2.40 6.43
C GLY A 96 11.80 -1.35 7.11
N TYR A 97 11.72 -1.26 8.44
CA TYR A 97 12.59 -0.38 9.24
C TYR A 97 14.07 -0.75 9.08
N ARG A 98 14.42 -2.03 9.25
CA ARG A 98 15.80 -2.55 9.10
C ARG A 98 16.34 -2.29 7.68
N SER A 99 15.53 -2.53 6.65
CA SER A 99 15.90 -2.32 5.25
C SER A 99 16.19 -0.85 4.96
N SER A 100 15.33 0.04 5.48
CA SER A 100 15.50 1.48 5.36
C SER A 100 16.78 1.97 6.06
N LYS A 101 16.97 1.60 7.32
CA LYS A 101 18.10 2.02 8.17
C LYS A 101 19.45 1.58 7.62
N SER A 102 19.56 0.31 7.24
CA SER A 102 20.80 -0.28 6.70
C SER A 102 21.16 0.21 5.30
N GLY A 103 20.22 0.85 4.59
CA GLY A 103 20.38 1.20 3.18
C GLY A 103 20.25 0.01 2.22
N ALA A 104 19.82 -1.17 2.70
CA ALA A 104 19.64 -2.38 1.88
C ALA A 104 18.74 -2.13 0.66
N TRP A 105 17.79 -1.20 0.78
CA TRP A 105 16.89 -0.79 -0.30
C TRP A 105 17.59 -0.33 -1.58
N LYS A 106 18.83 0.16 -1.51
CA LYS A 106 19.60 0.60 -2.69
C LYS A 106 19.77 -0.52 -3.73
N SER A 107 19.83 -1.77 -3.28
CA SER A 107 19.95 -2.94 -4.16
C SER A 107 18.69 -3.20 -4.98
N ARG A 108 17.50 -2.94 -4.41
CA ARG A 108 16.20 -3.19 -5.02
C ARG A 108 15.20 -2.08 -4.64
N PRO A 109 15.37 -0.84 -5.15
CA PRO A 109 14.61 0.33 -4.67
C PRO A 109 13.10 0.22 -4.83
N SER A 110 12.60 -0.58 -5.78
CA SER A 110 11.17 -0.80 -5.97
C SER A 110 10.57 -1.92 -5.12
N LYS A 111 11.38 -2.66 -4.36
CA LYS A 111 10.95 -3.87 -3.63
C LYS A 111 11.27 -3.81 -2.14
N LEU A 112 12.23 -2.99 -1.75
CA LEU A 112 12.68 -2.84 -0.39
C LEU A 112 12.35 -1.45 0.13
N VAL A 113 11.99 -1.38 1.41
CA VAL A 113 11.47 -0.16 2.03
C VAL A 113 12.57 0.88 2.19
N ARG A 114 12.27 2.10 1.75
CA ARG A 114 12.99 3.33 2.08
C ARG A 114 12.03 4.29 2.76
N LEU A 115 12.19 4.46 4.06
CA LEU A 115 11.43 5.41 4.87
C LEU A 115 11.97 6.82 4.64
N ALA A 116 11.08 7.77 4.35
CA ALA A 116 11.42 9.18 4.24
C ALA A 116 12.00 9.71 5.56
N GLU A 117 11.51 9.21 6.69
CA GLU A 117 11.96 9.61 8.02
C GLU A 117 13.45 9.29 8.25
N HIS A 118 13.95 8.14 7.77
CA HIS A 118 15.40 7.88 7.76
C HIS A 118 16.12 8.70 6.70
N HIS A 119 15.48 8.98 5.55
CA HIS A 119 16.13 9.74 4.48
C HIS A 119 16.38 11.21 4.85
N PHE A 120 15.48 11.81 5.63
CA PHE A 120 15.55 13.20 6.07
C PHE A 120 16.03 13.36 7.51
N ASP A 121 16.57 12.30 8.12
CA ASP A 121 17.08 12.29 9.49
C ASP A 121 16.05 12.87 10.49
N GLU A 122 14.79 12.45 10.36
CA GLU A 122 13.72 12.97 11.21
C GLU A 122 13.93 12.57 12.68
N PRO A 123 13.68 13.48 13.65
CA PRO A 123 13.93 13.21 15.07
C PRO A 123 13.19 11.98 15.63
N CYS A 124 12.08 11.58 15.01
CA CYS A 124 11.33 10.39 15.40
C CYS A 124 12.09 9.08 15.14
N MET A 125 13.24 9.11 14.45
CA MET A 125 14.08 7.95 14.15
C MET A 125 15.34 7.88 15.03
N VAL A 126 15.50 8.77 16.01
CA VAL A 126 16.60 8.70 16.99
C VAL A 126 16.38 7.50 17.91
N GLU A 127 17.36 6.60 17.99
CA GLU A 127 17.26 5.37 18.80
C GLU A 127 17.80 5.58 20.21
N GLU A 128 18.80 6.45 20.37
CA GLU A 128 19.53 6.71 21.60
C GLU A 128 18.64 7.26 22.71
N ASP A 129 17.63 8.05 22.36
CA ASP A 129 16.65 8.62 23.29
C ASP A 129 15.33 7.83 23.37
N GLY A 130 15.22 6.72 22.63
CA GLY A 130 14.03 5.88 22.56
C GLY A 130 12.91 6.40 21.65
N SER A 131 13.10 7.52 20.94
CA SER A 131 12.10 8.11 20.04
C SER A 131 11.66 7.16 18.94
N ALA A 132 12.60 6.46 18.29
CA ALA A 132 12.32 5.46 17.26
C ALA A 132 11.46 4.31 17.79
N GLY A 133 11.75 3.81 18.99
CA GLY A 133 10.98 2.76 19.65
C GLY A 133 9.55 3.22 19.95
N ALA A 134 9.39 4.42 20.52
CA ALA A 134 8.08 5.00 20.80
C ALA A 134 7.27 5.24 19.51
N TYR A 135 7.93 5.76 18.46
CA TYR A 135 7.30 6.00 17.16
C TYR A 135 6.84 4.70 16.51
N GLY A 136 7.69 3.68 16.43
CA GLY A 136 7.35 2.37 15.89
C GLY A 136 6.22 1.67 16.67
N LYS A 137 6.24 1.74 18.01
CA LYS A 137 5.22 1.14 18.87
C LYS A 137 3.80 1.64 18.54
N ARG A 138 3.65 2.94 18.26
CA ARG A 138 2.36 3.52 17.86
C ARG A 138 1.78 2.86 16.61
N TYR A 139 2.63 2.53 15.63
CA TYR A 139 2.17 1.87 14.41
C TYR A 139 1.90 0.38 14.64
N VAL A 140 2.67 -0.30 15.49
CA VAL A 140 2.36 -1.67 15.91
C VAL A 140 0.99 -1.74 16.58
N GLU A 141 0.71 -0.86 17.54
CA GLU A 141 -0.60 -0.80 18.21
C GLU A 141 -1.74 -0.52 17.23
N ARG A 142 -1.54 0.43 16.31
CA ARG A 142 -2.53 0.75 15.28
C ARG A 142 -2.79 -0.42 14.33
N MET A 143 -1.76 -1.12 13.87
CA MET A 143 -1.93 -2.29 12.99
C MET A 143 -2.73 -3.40 13.69
N ARG A 144 -2.41 -3.69 14.96
CA ARG A 144 -3.16 -4.66 15.78
C ARG A 144 -4.64 -4.27 15.92
N GLN A 145 -4.90 -2.99 16.21
CA GLN A 145 -6.26 -2.48 16.31
C GLN A 145 -7.02 -2.58 14.99
N SER A 146 -6.37 -2.28 13.85
CA SER A 146 -6.98 -2.42 12.53
C SER A 146 -7.30 -3.88 12.20
N ILE A 147 -6.39 -4.81 12.49
CA ILE A 147 -6.60 -6.26 12.28
C ILE A 147 -7.75 -6.76 13.17
N GLU A 148 -7.78 -6.37 14.44
CA GLU A 148 -8.86 -6.73 15.36
C GLU A 148 -10.21 -6.17 14.90
N THR A 149 -10.23 -4.92 14.44
CA THR A 149 -11.42 -4.28 13.88
C THR A 149 -11.89 -5.04 12.65
N PHE A 150 -10.98 -5.40 11.74
CA PHE A 150 -11.30 -6.23 10.58
C PHE A 150 -11.93 -7.56 10.98
N LEU A 151 -11.44 -8.23 12.03
CA LEU A 151 -11.94 -9.55 12.44
C LEU A 151 -13.26 -9.49 13.22
N LEU A 152 -13.50 -8.43 14.00
CA LEU A 152 -14.59 -8.40 14.98
C LEU A 152 -15.72 -7.43 14.63
N SER A 153 -15.48 -6.40 13.82
CA SER A 153 -16.48 -5.36 13.56
C SER A 153 -17.68 -5.92 12.77
N PRO A 154 -18.93 -5.77 13.24
CA PRO A 154 -20.10 -6.20 12.47
C PRO A 154 -20.23 -5.51 11.11
N ALA A 155 -19.77 -4.26 10.99
CA ALA A 155 -19.79 -3.52 9.72
C ALA A 155 -18.94 -4.19 8.63
N LEU A 156 -17.94 -4.97 9.03
CA LEU A 156 -17.03 -5.69 8.13
C LEU A 156 -17.42 -7.16 7.94
N ALA A 157 -18.51 -7.62 8.58
CA ALA A 157 -19.03 -8.98 8.42
C ALA A 157 -19.36 -9.33 6.96
N PRO A 158 -19.98 -8.45 6.14
CA PRO A 158 -20.25 -8.78 4.74
C PRO A 158 -19.00 -9.17 3.96
N ALA A 159 -17.88 -8.47 4.17
CA ALA A 159 -16.62 -8.80 3.52
C ALA A 159 -16.01 -10.10 4.05
N ARG A 160 -16.02 -10.29 5.37
CA ARG A 160 -15.48 -11.51 6.00
C ARG A 160 -16.27 -12.75 5.65
N ASP A 161 -17.59 -12.65 5.55
CA ASP A 161 -18.50 -13.79 5.41
C ASP A 161 -18.79 -14.14 3.95
N ALA A 162 -18.51 -13.22 3.02
CA ALA A 162 -18.64 -13.44 1.58
C ALA A 162 -18.06 -14.79 1.13
N ASP A 163 -18.83 -15.54 0.34
CA ASP A 163 -18.41 -16.80 -0.25
C ASP A 163 -17.19 -16.56 -1.15
N PRO A 164 -16.06 -17.26 -0.93
CA PRO A 164 -14.89 -17.14 -1.80
C PRO A 164 -15.18 -17.35 -3.29
N ALA A 165 -16.22 -18.12 -3.65
CA ALA A 165 -16.65 -18.31 -5.03
C ALA A 165 -17.24 -17.03 -5.67
N SER A 166 -17.64 -16.04 -4.86
CA SER A 166 -18.20 -14.77 -5.34
C SER A 166 -17.20 -13.60 -5.35
N TYR A 167 -15.94 -13.86 -5.00
CA TYR A 167 -14.88 -12.85 -5.01
C TYR A 167 -14.64 -12.37 -6.44
N LEU A 168 -14.59 -11.05 -6.61
CA LEU A 168 -14.36 -10.38 -7.88
C LEU A 168 -12.96 -9.77 -7.94
N ALA A 169 -12.43 -9.30 -6.81
CA ALA A 169 -11.08 -8.76 -6.69
C ALA A 169 -10.59 -8.80 -5.23
N CYS A 170 -9.27 -8.93 -5.04
CA CYS A 170 -8.60 -8.87 -3.74
C CYS A 170 -7.17 -8.37 -3.93
N GLU A 171 -6.95 -7.05 -3.81
CA GLU A 171 -5.67 -6.36 -4.07
C GLU A 171 -5.08 -6.64 -5.48
N GLU A 172 -5.93 -7.01 -6.44
CA GLU A 172 -5.53 -7.41 -7.79
C GLU A 172 -5.68 -6.25 -8.77
N MET A 173 -4.58 -5.93 -9.46
CA MET A 173 -4.60 -4.87 -10.47
C MET A 173 -5.43 -5.26 -11.67
N SER A 174 -6.47 -4.47 -11.95
CA SER A 174 -7.32 -4.62 -13.12
C SER A 174 -7.24 -3.39 -14.02
N THR A 175 -7.56 -3.60 -15.30
CA THR A 175 -7.72 -2.51 -16.26
C THR A 175 -8.97 -2.68 -17.08
N PHE A 176 -9.61 -1.57 -17.42
CA PHE A 176 -10.70 -1.53 -18.38
C PHE A 176 -10.57 -0.29 -19.28
N ASP A 177 -11.21 -0.33 -20.44
CA ASP A 177 -11.35 0.84 -21.30
C ASP A 177 -12.58 1.64 -20.90
N PHE A 178 -12.43 2.95 -20.79
CA PHE A 178 -13.54 3.87 -20.62
C PHE A 178 -13.35 5.04 -21.57
N GLU A 179 -14.25 5.15 -22.56
CA GLU A 179 -14.19 6.19 -23.60
C GLU A 179 -12.82 6.27 -24.31
N GLY A 180 -12.20 5.12 -24.60
CA GLY A 180 -10.88 5.04 -25.25
C GLY A 180 -9.70 5.34 -24.32
N THR A 181 -9.95 5.50 -23.01
CA THR A 181 -8.93 5.69 -21.99
C THR A 181 -8.74 4.42 -21.18
N LYS A 182 -7.51 3.91 -21.12
CA LYS A 182 -7.15 2.80 -20.22
C LYS A 182 -7.22 3.26 -18.76
N VAL A 183 -8.17 2.72 -18.01
CA VAL A 183 -8.35 2.95 -16.57
C VAL A 183 -7.73 1.81 -15.78
N PHE A 184 -6.93 2.14 -14.77
CA PHE A 184 -6.40 1.20 -13.78
C PHE A 184 -7.22 1.31 -12.49
N ALA A 185 -7.66 0.16 -11.98
CA ALA A 185 -8.35 0.05 -10.71
C ALA A 185 -7.79 -1.12 -9.89
N ILE A 186 -7.57 -0.86 -8.61
CA ILE A 186 -7.11 -1.85 -7.63
C ILE A 186 -8.03 -1.66 -6.42
N PRO A 187 -9.23 -2.28 -6.41
CA PRO A 187 -10.03 -2.33 -5.20
C PRO A 187 -9.34 -3.26 -4.20
N ASP A 188 -9.36 -2.90 -2.92
CA ASP A 188 -8.75 -3.75 -1.89
C ASP A 188 -9.51 -5.07 -1.79
N PHE A 189 -10.85 -5.02 -1.85
CA PHE A 189 -11.68 -6.21 -1.95
C PHE A 189 -13.01 -5.95 -2.66
N ALA A 190 -13.46 -6.87 -3.49
CA ALA A 190 -14.79 -6.81 -4.09
C ALA A 190 -15.42 -8.19 -4.21
N PHE A 191 -16.73 -8.29 -3.98
CA PHE A 191 -17.48 -9.53 -4.13
C PHE A 191 -18.91 -9.26 -4.58
N ARG A 192 -19.56 -10.28 -5.12
CA ARG A 192 -20.99 -10.27 -5.45
C ARG A 192 -21.78 -10.98 -4.36
N ASP A 193 -22.81 -10.33 -3.82
CA ASP A 193 -23.69 -10.97 -2.84
C ASP A 193 -24.77 -11.86 -3.51
N PRO A 194 -25.52 -12.67 -2.74
CA PRO A 194 -26.55 -13.55 -3.29
C PRO A 194 -27.71 -12.84 -4.00
N SER A 195 -27.93 -11.55 -3.73
CA SER A 195 -28.94 -10.72 -4.43
C SER A 195 -28.44 -10.20 -5.78
N GLY A 196 -27.14 -10.36 -6.06
CA GLY A 196 -26.48 -9.92 -7.28
C GLY A 196 -25.80 -8.56 -7.17
N ILE A 197 -25.89 -7.89 -6.01
CA ILE A 197 -25.25 -6.59 -5.75
C ILE A 197 -23.74 -6.77 -5.61
N ILE A 198 -22.98 -5.87 -6.21
CA ILE A 198 -21.52 -5.83 -6.11
C ILE A 198 -21.11 -4.90 -4.98
N HIS A 199 -20.35 -5.44 -4.02
CA HIS A 199 -19.76 -4.69 -2.93
C HIS A 199 -18.30 -4.43 -3.24
N VAL A 200 -17.86 -3.17 -3.11
CA VAL A 200 -16.47 -2.76 -3.31
C VAL A 200 -15.98 -2.10 -2.03
N TRP A 201 -14.86 -2.59 -1.53
CA TRP A 201 -14.22 -2.16 -0.29
C TRP A 201 -12.85 -1.55 -0.59
N ASP A 202 -12.59 -0.44 0.07
CA ASP A 202 -11.33 0.29 0.09
C ASP A 202 -11.05 0.61 1.57
N TRP A 203 -10.11 -0.12 2.16
CA TRP A 203 -9.76 -0.05 3.56
C TRP A 203 -8.96 1.24 3.84
N LYS A 204 -9.19 1.81 5.01
CA LYS A 204 -8.44 2.97 5.51
C LYS A 204 -7.99 2.73 6.95
N THR A 205 -6.68 2.85 7.17
CA THR A 205 -6.02 2.71 8.48
C THR A 205 -5.47 4.03 9.01
N GLY A 206 -5.73 5.12 8.28
CA GLY A 206 -5.33 6.48 8.60
C GLY A 206 -6.24 7.14 9.63
N ARG A 207 -5.96 8.41 9.93
CA ARG A 207 -6.92 9.25 10.65
C ARG A 207 -8.11 9.52 9.72
N PRO A 208 -9.35 9.57 10.24
CA PRO A 208 -10.49 10.00 9.45
C PRO A 208 -10.23 11.36 8.80
N SER A 209 -10.62 11.49 7.54
CA SER A 209 -10.62 12.73 6.79
C SER A 209 -12.05 13.06 6.33
N GLU A 210 -12.29 14.32 5.95
CA GLU A 210 -13.59 14.74 5.38
C GLU A 210 -13.97 13.99 4.10
N ARG A 211 -12.99 13.33 3.45
CA ARG A 211 -13.23 12.50 2.25
C ARG A 211 -13.70 11.08 2.58
N ASP A 212 -13.67 10.69 3.86
CA ASP A 212 -14.07 9.36 4.34
C ASP A 212 -15.52 9.35 4.91
N ALA A 213 -16.23 10.49 4.85
CA ALA A 213 -17.62 10.66 5.32
C ALA A 213 -18.59 10.75 4.13
#